data_AF-A0AAY5KK00-F1
#
_entry.id   AF-A0AAY5KK00-F1
#
_cell.length_a   1.000
_cell.length_b   1.000
_cell.length_c   1.000
_cell.angle_alpha   90.00
_cell.angle_beta   90.00
_cell.angle_gamma   90.00
#
_symmetry.space_group_name_H-M   'P 1'
#
loop_
_entity.id
_entity.type
_entity.pdbx_description
1 polymer ?
#
loop_
_entity_poly.entity_id
_entity_poly.type
_entity_poly.pdbx_seq_one_letter_code
_entity_poly.pdbx_strand_id
1 'polypeptide(L)' 'MIWFIISTTFLCIFSHVQALVLQAKTTKKIVLRLECVEPNCRSKRMVPIKRCKHFELGGDKKRKGQVIQF' A
#
# COMPACT_ATOMS: atom_id res chain seq x y z
N MET A 1 7.05 -33.04 -13.27
CA MET A 1 6.85 -32.04 -14.35
C MET A 1 5.48 -31.37 -14.29
N ILE A 2 4.39 -32.13 -14.14
CA ILE A 2 3.01 -31.59 -14.06
C ILE A 2 2.80 -30.60 -12.89
N TRP A 3 3.41 -30.85 -11.73
CA TRP A 3 3.32 -29.95 -10.56
C TRP A 3 4.04 -28.59 -10.75
N PHE A 4 5.08 -28.57 -11.60
CA PHE A 4 5.83 -27.36 -11.94
C PHE A 4 5.01 -26.43 -12.85
N ILE A 5 4.18 -27.02 -13.70
CA ILE A 5 3.25 -26.31 -14.60
C ILE A 5 2.08 -25.72 -13.79
N ILE A 6 1.57 -26.43 -12.77
CA ILE A 6 0.50 -25.92 -11.92
C ILE A 6 0.98 -24.71 -11.09
N SER A 7 2.19 -24.74 -10.55
CA SER A 7 2.75 -23.63 -9.76
C SER A 7 2.98 -22.37 -10.60
N THR A 8 3.55 -22.52 -11.80
CA THR A 8 3.80 -21.40 -12.71
C THR A 8 2.51 -20.83 -13.30
N THR A 9 1.51 -21.67 -13.59
CA THR A 9 0.18 -21.20 -14.02
C THR A 9 -0.58 -20.50 -12.87
N PHE A 10 -0.43 -20.93 -11.62
CA PHE A 10 -1.06 -20.27 -10.45
C PHE A 10 -0.51 -18.84 -10.21
N LEU A 11 0.81 -18.64 -10.33
CA LEU A 11 1.42 -17.30 -10.27
C LEU A 11 1.00 -16.40 -11.46
N CYS A 12 0.85 -16.98 -12.64
CA CYS A 12 0.40 -16.26 -13.83
C CYS A 12 -1.06 -15.81 -13.68
N ILE A 13 -1.94 -16.68 -13.17
CA ILE A 13 -3.36 -16.39 -12.91
C ILE A 13 -3.50 -15.31 -11.82
N PHE A 14 -2.68 -15.34 -10.76
CA PHE A 14 -2.71 -14.31 -9.71
C PHE A 14 -2.29 -12.92 -10.21
N SER A 15 -1.38 -12.88 -11.19
CA SER A 15 -0.97 -11.65 -11.87
C SER A 15 -2.05 -11.14 -12.85
N HIS A 16 -2.76 -12.05 -13.53
CA HIS A 16 -3.80 -11.74 -14.52
C HIS A 16 -5.16 -11.33 -13.93
N VAL A 17 -5.55 -11.85 -12.76
CA VAL A 17 -6.85 -11.51 -12.11
C VAL A 17 -6.93 -10.03 -11.71
N GLN A 18 -5.80 -9.38 -11.43
CA GLN A 18 -5.76 -7.95 -11.08
C GLN A 18 -6.08 -7.03 -12.28
N ALA A 19 -5.93 -7.53 -13.52
CA ALA A 19 -6.12 -6.74 -14.74
C ALA A 19 -7.59 -6.59 -15.18
N LEU A 20 -8.51 -7.44 -14.71
CA LEU A 20 -9.94 -7.44 -15.13
C LEU A 20 -10.86 -6.56 -14.27
N VAL A 21 -10.31 -5.71 -13.38
CA VAL A 21 -11.03 -4.57 -12.79
C VAL A 21 -10.60 -3.30 -13.52
N LEU A 22 -11.10 -3.15 -14.74
CA LEU A 22 -10.91 -1.98 -15.58
C LEU A 22 -11.43 -0.73 -14.84
N GLN A 23 -10.50 0.07 -14.31
CA GLN A 23 -10.61 1.49 -13.91
C GLN A 23 -11.83 2.01 -13.11
N ALA A 24 -12.56 1.21 -12.34
CA ALA A 24 -13.61 1.74 -11.44
C ALA A 24 -13.06 2.33 -10.11
N LYS A 25 -11.86 1.90 -9.70
CA LYS A 25 -11.28 2.29 -8.41
C LYS A 25 -10.61 3.66 -8.53
N THR A 26 -11.23 4.69 -7.93
CA THR A 26 -10.72 6.07 -7.90
C THR A 26 -9.52 6.27 -6.97
N THR A 27 -9.20 5.29 -6.12
CA THR A 27 -8.12 5.37 -5.13
C THR A 27 -7.31 4.08 -5.08
N LYS A 28 -5.99 4.24 -4.89
CA LYS A 28 -5.05 3.14 -4.75
C LYS A 28 -4.96 2.70 -3.29
N LYS A 29 -4.59 1.44 -3.05
CA LYS A 29 -4.26 0.97 -1.70
C LYS A 29 -2.82 1.42 -1.38
N ILE A 30 -2.67 2.27 -0.38
CA ILE A 30 -1.36 2.76 0.07
C ILE A 30 -0.77 1.76 1.06
N VAL A 31 0.49 1.39 0.85
CA VAL A 31 1.24 0.50 1.74
C VAL A 31 2.46 1.26 2.25
N LEU A 32 2.58 1.38 3.56
CA LEU A 32 3.74 2.00 4.19
C LEU A 32 4.85 0.97 4.38
N ARG A 33 6.08 1.40 4.07
CA ARG A 33 7.30 0.64 4.37
C ARG A 33 7.86 1.23 5.65
N LEU A 34 7.74 0.46 6.74
CA LEU A 34 8.33 0.80 8.02
C LEU A 34 9.66 0.08 8.15
N GLU A 35 10.72 0.82 8.39
CA GLU A 35 12.05 0.27 8.67
C GLU A 35 12.36 0.44 10.15
N CYS A 36 12.95 -0.58 10.77
CA CYS A 36 13.45 -0.46 12.13
C CYS A 36 14.63 0.53 12.14
N VAL A 37 14.63 1.44 13.11
CA VAL A 37 15.67 2.49 13.24
C VAL A 37 16.97 1.94 13.81
N GLU A 38 16.91 0.79 14.47
CA GLU A 38 18.05 0.16 15.12
C GLU A 38 19.12 -0.24 14.08
N PRO A 39 20.38 0.19 14.23
CA PRO A 39 21.44 -0.02 13.23
C PRO A 39 21.70 -1.49 12.93
N ASN A 40 21.47 -2.37 13.91
CA ASN A 40 21.68 -3.80 13.81
C ASN A 40 20.45 -4.55 13.25
N CYS A 41 19.28 -3.91 13.23
CA CYS A 41 18.02 -4.53 12.82
C CYS A 41 17.49 -3.86 11.55
N ARG A 42 17.66 -4.52 10.40
CA ARG A 42 17.18 -4.02 9.10
C ARG A 42 15.80 -4.55 8.74
N SER A 43 14.99 -4.90 9.73
CA SER A 43 13.65 -5.45 9.51
C SER A 43 12.74 -4.42 8.85
N LYS A 44 12.09 -4.85 7.77
CA LYS A 44 11.14 -4.03 7.00
C LYS A 44 9.75 -4.62 7.14
N ARG A 45 8.77 -3.80 7.50
CA ARG A 45 7.36 -4.20 7.58
C ARG A 45 6.54 -3.39 6.59
N MET A 46 5.75 -4.11 5.78
CA MET A 46 4.76 -3.51 4.90
C MET A 46 3.41 -3.43 5.61
N VAL A 47 2.95 -2.23 5.92
CA VAL A 47 1.67 -1.99 6.60
C VAL A 47 0.67 -1.40 5.60
N PRO A 48 -0.40 -2.12 5.25
CA PRO A 48 -1.46 -1.58 4.40
C PRO A 48 -2.34 -0.60 5.19
N ILE A 49 -2.64 0.55 4.61
CA ILE A 49 -3.62 1.51 5.14
C ILE A 49 -4.94 1.38 4.37
N LYS A 50 -6.04 1.84 4.99
CA LYS A 50 -7.32 2.05 4.29
C LYS A 50 -7.13 2.97 3.08
N ARG A 51 -8.05 2.89 2.11
CA ARG A 51 -7.99 3.75 0.92
C ARG A 51 -8.40 5.18 1.30
N CYS A 52 -7.57 6.14 0.92
CA CYS A 52 -7.80 7.57 1.12
C CYS A 52 -7.61 8.30 -0.22
N LYS A 53 -8.28 9.44 -0.40
CA LYS A 53 -8.11 10.29 -1.61
C LYS A 53 -6.84 11.13 -1.52
N HIS A 54 -6.65 11.78 -0.38
CA HIS A 54 -5.47 12.56 -0.05
C HIS A 54 -4.62 11.81 0.97
N PHE A 55 -3.33 11.66 0.69
CA PHE A 55 -2.38 11.06 1.61
C PHE A 55 -1.08 11.83 1.53
N GLU A 56 -0.68 12.41 2.66
CA GLU A 56 0.58 13.12 2.82
C GLU A 56 1.35 12.52 3.98
N LEU A 57 2.67 12.37 3.79
CA LEU A 57 3.57 11.92 4.85
C LEU A 57 4.32 13.13 5.40
N GLY A 58 4.34 13.28 6.72
CA GLY A 58 5.08 14.37 7.37
C GLY A 58 4.39 15.74 7.31
N GLY A 59 3.09 15.80 7.00
CA GLY A 59 2.33 17.05 6.99
C GLY A 59 2.17 17.69 8.37
N ASP A 60 1.70 18.93 8.37
CA ASP A 60 1.53 19.72 9.59
C ASP A 60 0.46 19.14 10.52
N LYS A 61 0.82 19.05 11.80
CA LYS A 61 -0.15 18.70 12.84
C LYS A 61 -1.12 19.86 13.01
N LYS A 62 -2.40 19.62 12.74
CA LYS A 62 -3.47 20.61 12.98
C LYS A 62 -3.46 21.04 14.45
N ARG A 63 -3.38 22.35 14.71
CA ARG A 63 -3.45 22.91 16.06
C ARG A 63 -4.91 22.92 16.53
N LYS A 64 -5.15 22.61 17.81
CA LYS A 64 -6.49 22.67 18.43
C LYS A 64 -6.87 24.15 18.62
N GLY A 65 -8.09 24.53 18.20
CA GLY A 65 -8.67 25.85 18.48
C GLY A 65 -8.23 27.00 17.57
N GLN A 66 -7.53 26.74 16.46
CA GLN A 66 -7.25 27.78 15.47
C GLN A 66 -8.50 28.10 14.65
N VAL A 67 -8.89 29.37 14.69
CA VAL A 67 -9.88 29.93 13.76
C VAL A 67 -9.21 30.09 12.41
N ILE A 68 -9.83 29.50 11.38
CA ILE A 68 -9.44 29.69 9.99
C ILE A 68 -9.72 31.15 9.61
N GLN A 69 -8.72 31.86 9.09
CA GLN A 69 -8.92 33.19 8.52
C GLN A 69 -9.81 33.08 7.28
N PHE A 70 -10.85 33.92 7.23
CA PHE A 70 -11.76 34.06 6.10
C PHE A 70 -11.13 34.90 4.98
#